data_AF-A0A5F2I7X1-F1
#
_entry.id   AF-A0A5F2I7X1-F1
#
_cell.length_a   1.000
_cell.length_b   1.000
_cell.length_c   1.000
_cell.angle_alpha   90.00
_cell.angle_beta   90.00
_cell.angle_gamma   90.00
#
_symmetry.space_group_name_H-M   'P 1'
#
loop_
_entity.id
_entity.type
_entity.pdbx_description
1 polymer ?
#
loop_
_entity_poly.entity_id
_entity_poly.type
_entity_poly.pdbx_seq_one_letter_code
_entity_poly.pdbx_strand_id
1 'polypeptide(L)'
;MTDLNTIARNYITAWNESDVGRRRALLEATFTSDVSYRDPVMQGNGHAGIAALIDGVQQRFAGFRFSLKGEPDGFADRIRFSWNLGPEGAESVIEGTDIGVIENGRLKSVTGFLDKVPAQ
;
A
#
# COMPACT_ATOMS: atom_id res chain seq x y z
N MET A 1 17.38 -14.04 -1.73
CA MET A 1 17.32 -12.58 -1.48
C MET A 1 15.88 -12.17 -1.66
N THR A 2 15.32 -11.40 -0.73
CA THR A 2 13.94 -10.91 -0.85
C THR A 2 13.84 -9.92 -2.00
N ASP A 3 12.88 -10.09 -2.90
CA ASP A 3 12.64 -9.16 -4.00
C ASP A 3 11.72 -8.01 -3.55
N LEU A 4 12.34 -6.89 -3.17
CA LEU A 4 11.64 -5.69 -2.70
C LEU A 4 10.74 -5.08 -3.78
N ASN A 5 11.15 -5.18 -5.04
CA ASN A 5 10.40 -4.69 -6.19
C ASN A 5 9.08 -5.45 -6.33
N THR A 6 9.12 -6.77 -6.22
CA THR A 6 7.91 -7.60 -6.23
C THR A 6 6.99 -7.29 -5.04
N ILE A 7 7.53 -7.09 -3.83
CA ILE A 7 6.71 -6.76 -2.64
C ILE A 7 5.98 -5.43 -2.83
N ALA A 8 6.68 -4.37 -3.27
CA ALA A 8 6.07 -3.07 -3.48
C ALA A 8 5.02 -3.09 -4.62
N ARG A 9 5.26 -3.85 -5.69
CA ARG A 9 4.27 -4.03 -6.77
C ARG A 9 3.03 -4.78 -6.32
N ASN A 10 3.19 -5.84 -5.52
CA ASN A 10 2.06 -6.58 -4.96
C ASN A 10 1.21 -5.69 -4.06
N TYR A 11 1.85 -4.85 -3.24
CA TYR A 11 1.17 -3.82 -2.46
C TYR A 11 0.33 -2.89 -3.34
N ILE A 12 0.94 -2.24 -4.35
CA ILE A 12 0.20 -1.34 -5.26
C ILE A 12 -0.92 -2.06 -6.01
N THR A 13 -0.72 -3.33 -6.37
CA THR A 13 -1.74 -4.15 -7.03
C THR A 13 -2.93 -4.40 -6.10
N ALA A 14 -2.68 -4.75 -4.84
CA ALA A 14 -3.74 -4.96 -3.84
C ALA A 14 -4.55 -3.68 -3.60
N TRP A 15 -3.89 -2.52 -3.50
CA TRP A 15 -4.54 -1.22 -3.30
C TRP A 15 -5.37 -0.75 -4.50
N ASN A 16 -5.02 -1.16 -5.72
CA ASN A 16 -5.75 -0.82 -6.93
C ASN A 16 -6.85 -1.83 -7.33
N GLU A 17 -6.86 -3.04 -6.77
CA GLU A 17 -7.88 -4.05 -7.10
C GLU A 17 -9.24 -3.65 -6.53
N SER A 18 -10.27 -3.59 -7.37
CA SER A 18 -11.65 -3.22 -6.98
C SER A 18 -12.54 -4.44 -6.72
N ASP A 19 -12.22 -5.59 -7.29
CA ASP A 19 -12.96 -6.83 -7.06
C ASP A 19 -12.60 -7.43 -5.69
N VAL A 20 -13.58 -7.54 -4.81
CA VAL A 20 -13.39 -8.01 -3.42
C VAL A 20 -12.81 -9.43 -3.36
N GLY A 21 -13.23 -10.31 -4.28
CA GLY A 21 -12.77 -11.70 -4.31
C GLY A 21 -11.29 -11.81 -4.71
N ARG A 22 -10.91 -11.10 -5.78
CA ARG A 22 -9.51 -11.01 -6.23
C ARG A 22 -8.63 -10.29 -5.22
N ARG A 23 -9.14 -9.21 -4.61
CA ARG A 23 -8.41 -8.47 -3.59
C ARG A 23 -8.03 -9.35 -2.42
N ARG A 24 -8.92 -10.24 -1.97
CA ARG A 24 -8.60 -11.18 -0.89
C ARG A 24 -7.34 -12.01 -1.18
N ALA A 25 -7.24 -12.60 -2.37
CA ALA A 25 -6.07 -13.38 -2.76
C ALA A 25 -4.79 -12.52 -2.81
N LEU A 26 -4.91 -11.28 -3.31
CA LEU A 26 -3.79 -10.32 -3.30
C LEU A 26 -3.36 -9.95 -1.88
N LEU A 27 -4.29 -9.78 -0.94
CA LEU A 27 -3.98 -9.49 0.46
C LEU A 27 -3.26 -10.65 1.13
N GLU A 28 -3.67 -11.90 0.89
CA GLU A 28 -3.02 -13.11 1.40
C GLU A 28 -1.59 -13.30 0.86
N ALA A 29 -1.38 -12.89 -0.40
CA ALA A 29 -0.06 -12.91 -1.04
C ALA A 29 0.84 -11.74 -0.60
N THR A 30 0.26 -10.60 -0.24
CA THR A 30 1.01 -9.37 0.08
C THR A 30 1.33 -9.24 1.56
N PHE A 31 0.40 -9.63 2.44
CA PHE A 31 0.46 -9.35 3.87
C PHE A 31 0.40 -10.62 4.71
N THR A 32 1.04 -10.63 5.88
CA THR A 32 0.79 -11.67 6.88
C THR A 32 -0.65 -11.57 7.39
N SER A 33 -1.21 -12.66 7.91
CA SER A 33 -2.60 -12.70 8.40
C SER A 33 -2.85 -11.73 9.55
N ASP A 34 -1.80 -11.41 10.30
CA ASP A 34 -1.76 -10.56 11.48
C ASP A 34 -0.97 -9.26 11.24
N VAL A 35 -1.01 -8.77 10.00
CA VAL A 35 -0.41 -7.50 9.59
C VAL A 35 -0.99 -6.32 10.38
N SER A 36 -0.17 -5.30 10.63
CA SER A 36 -0.61 -4.00 11.12
C SER A 36 -0.32 -2.89 10.12
N TYR A 37 -1.29 -2.02 9.86
CA TYR A 37 -1.15 -0.84 9.01
C TYR A 37 -1.42 0.42 9.83
N ARG A 38 -0.52 1.41 9.79
CA ARG A 38 -0.71 2.71 10.44
C ARG A 38 -0.17 3.81 9.53
N ASP A 39 -0.94 4.87 9.34
CA ASP A 39 -0.49 6.14 8.78
C ASP A 39 -1.12 7.32 9.59
N PRO A 40 -0.89 8.59 9.24
CA PRO A 40 -1.46 9.73 9.98
C PRO A 40 -3.01 9.83 9.98
N VAL A 41 -3.70 9.10 9.11
CA VAL A 41 -5.14 9.19 8.83
C VAL A 41 -5.87 7.88 9.13
N MET A 42 -5.21 6.73 8.96
CA MET A 42 -5.82 5.41 8.88
C MET A 42 -5.07 4.37 9.70
N GLN A 43 -5.81 3.41 10.24
CA GLN A 43 -5.25 2.25 10.89
C GLN A 43 -6.09 0.99 10.63
N GLY A 44 -5.40 -0.14 10.47
CA GLY A 44 -6.03 -1.44 10.23
C GLY A 44 -5.18 -2.60 10.73
N ASN A 45 -5.81 -3.71 11.11
CA ASN A 45 -5.14 -4.94 11.50
C ASN A 45 -5.71 -6.12 10.72
N GLY A 46 -4.84 -7.06 10.34
CA GLY A 46 -5.17 -8.21 9.53
C GLY A 46 -5.71 -7.85 8.14
N HIS A 47 -6.01 -8.87 7.34
CA HIS A 47 -6.51 -8.67 5.98
C HIS A 47 -7.86 -7.94 5.94
N ALA A 48 -8.75 -8.20 6.90
CA ALA A 48 -10.04 -7.52 6.98
C ALA A 48 -9.89 -6.01 7.25
N GLY A 49 -8.96 -5.62 8.13
CA GLY A 49 -8.66 -4.22 8.39
C GLY A 49 -8.09 -3.53 7.15
N ILE A 50 -7.12 -4.14 6.48
CA ILE A 50 -6.54 -3.58 5.25
C ILE A 50 -7.58 -3.48 4.14
N ALA A 51 -8.42 -4.50 3.95
CA ALA A 51 -9.49 -4.47 2.94
C ALA A 51 -10.42 -3.28 3.14
N ALA A 52 -10.83 -3.02 4.40
CA ALA A 52 -11.67 -1.88 4.74
C ALA A 52 -10.99 -0.52 4.49
N LEU A 53 -9.68 -0.42 4.71
CA LEU A 53 -8.91 0.78 4.36
C LEU A 53 -8.91 1.01 2.85
N ILE A 54 -8.63 -0.03 2.06
CA ILE A 54 -8.62 0.05 0.59
C ILE A 54 -10.00 0.46 0.08
N ASP A 55 -11.09 -0.13 0.62
CA ASP A 55 -12.45 0.27 0.27
C ASP A 55 -12.71 1.75 0.56
N GLY A 56 -12.34 2.22 1.75
CA GLY A 56 -12.49 3.62 2.14
C GLY A 56 -11.75 4.58 1.21
N VAL A 57 -10.50 4.25 0.85
CA VAL A 57 -9.71 5.06 -0.09
C VAL A 57 -10.32 5.05 -1.49
N GLN A 58 -10.71 3.88 -2.01
CA GLN A 58 -11.30 3.78 -3.36
C GLN A 58 -12.67 4.49 -3.44
N GLN A 59 -13.47 4.47 -2.38
CA GLN A 59 -14.72 5.23 -2.30
C GLN A 59 -14.47 6.74 -2.28
N ARG A 60 -13.50 7.19 -1.46
CA ARG A 60 -13.17 8.62 -1.34
C ARG A 60 -12.53 9.18 -2.61
N PHE A 61 -11.70 8.38 -3.28
CA PHE A 61 -10.94 8.76 -4.47
C PHE A 61 -11.32 7.90 -5.66
N ALA A 62 -12.61 7.90 -6.00
CA ALA A 62 -13.13 7.12 -7.12
C ALA A 62 -12.40 7.47 -8.44
N GLY A 63 -11.91 6.44 -9.13
CA GLY A 63 -11.16 6.59 -10.38
C GLY A 63 -9.66 6.90 -10.20
N PHE A 64 -9.18 7.13 -8.98
CA PHE A 64 -7.76 7.33 -8.73
C PHE A 64 -7.03 5.98 -8.72
N ARG A 65 -5.72 6.02 -8.99
CA ARG A 65 -4.83 4.87 -9.00
C ARG A 65 -3.57 5.17 -8.22
N PHE A 66 -3.10 4.14 -7.52
CA PHE A 66 -1.77 4.12 -6.95
C PHE A 66 -0.72 3.75 -8.01
N SER A 67 0.44 4.40 -7.97
CA SER A 67 1.62 4.02 -8.75
C SER A 67 2.89 4.13 -7.90
N LEU A 68 3.90 3.30 -8.16
CA LEU A 68 5.19 3.42 -7.48
C LEU A 68 5.90 4.70 -7.92
N LYS A 69 6.55 5.37 -6.96
CA LYS A 69 7.39 6.53 -7.17
C LYS A 69 8.84 6.15 -6.86
N GLY A 70 9.66 6.04 -7.91
CA GLY A 70 11.04 5.58 -7.78
C GLY A 70 11.14 4.08 -7.52
N GLU A 71 12.30 3.66 -7.02
CA GLU A 71 12.62 2.25 -6.74
C GLU A 71 12.56 1.96 -5.24
N PRO A 72 11.94 0.84 -4.82
CA PRO A 72 12.00 0.40 -3.43
C PRO A 72 13.43 0.13 -2.98
N ASP A 73 13.74 0.50 -1.73
CA ASP A 73 14.99 0.16 -1.07
C ASP A 73 14.76 -0.49 0.29
N GLY A 74 15.82 -1.01 0.90
CA GLY A 74 15.68 -1.74 2.15
C GLY A 74 16.96 -2.40 2.61
N PHE A 75 16.89 -2.94 3.83
CA PHE A 75 17.96 -3.68 4.48
C PHE A 75 17.34 -4.68 5.47
N ALA A 76 18.01 -5.81 5.69
CA ALA A 76 17.48 -6.89 6.53
C ALA A 76 16.02 -7.26 6.18
N ASP A 77 15.11 -7.09 7.12
CA ASP A 77 13.67 -7.33 7.02
C ASP A 77 12.88 -6.01 6.88
N ARG A 78 13.52 -4.93 6.43
CA ARG A 78 12.90 -3.62 6.21
C ARG A 78 12.82 -3.31 4.73
N ILE A 79 11.70 -2.72 4.33
CA ILE A 79 11.48 -2.14 3.01
C ILE A 79 10.97 -0.71 3.16
N ARG A 80 11.37 0.16 2.25
CA ARG A 80 10.79 1.48 2.06
C ARG A 80 10.46 1.65 0.58
N PHE A 81 9.28 2.20 0.30
CA PHE A 81 8.87 2.55 -1.05
C PHE A 81 7.93 3.75 -1.01
N SER A 82 7.97 4.55 -2.07
CA SER A 82 7.09 5.71 -2.22
C SER A 82 6.04 5.43 -3.30
N TRP A 83 4.91 6.10 -3.19
CA TRP A 83 3.78 5.96 -4.09
C TRP A 83 3.12 7.30 -4.38
N ASN A 84 2.46 7.35 -5.53
CA ASN A 84 1.60 8.42 -5.97
C ASN A 84 0.15 7.93 -5.96
N LEU A 85 -0.80 8.83 -5.68
CA LEU A 85 -2.23 8.59 -5.82
C LEU A 85 -2.86 9.74 -6.61
N GLY A 86 -3.48 9.42 -7.75
CA GLY A 86 -4.08 10.40 -8.65
C GLY A 86 -4.89 9.79 -9.79
N PRO A 87 -5.55 10.61 -10.61
CA PRO A 87 -6.18 10.16 -11.85
C PRO A 87 -5.14 9.59 -12.81
N GLU A 88 -5.51 8.56 -13.57
CA GLU A 88 -4.64 7.98 -14.57
C GLU A 88 -4.31 9.00 -15.68
N GLY A 89 -3.03 9.14 -16.02
CA GLY A 89 -2.54 10.08 -17.04
C GLY A 89 -2.46 11.55 -16.60
N ALA A 90 -2.73 11.86 -15.32
CA ALA A 90 -2.61 13.20 -14.75
C ALA A 90 -1.54 13.25 -13.65
N GLU A 91 -1.18 14.46 -13.22
CA GLU A 91 -0.28 14.64 -12.07
C GLU A 91 -0.94 14.10 -10.79
N SER A 92 -0.15 13.42 -9.96
CA SER A 92 -0.62 12.91 -8.67
C SER A 92 -0.92 14.04 -7.69
N VAL A 93 -2.05 13.87 -7.00
CA VAL A 93 -2.56 14.86 -6.05
C VAL A 93 -2.11 14.53 -4.63
N ILE A 94 -1.94 13.24 -4.33
CA ILE A 94 -1.45 12.74 -3.05
C ILE A 94 -0.21 11.89 -3.31
N GLU A 95 0.78 12.02 -2.44
CA GLU A 95 2.00 11.22 -2.47
C GLU A 95 2.30 10.75 -1.05
N GLY A 96 2.91 9.58 -0.93
CA GLY A 96 3.28 9.02 0.35
C GLY A 96 4.44 8.05 0.27
N THR A 97 4.96 7.73 1.45
CA THR A 97 6.05 6.77 1.62
C THR A 97 5.68 5.79 2.72
N ASP A 98 5.77 4.51 2.39
CA ASP A 98 5.50 3.41 3.31
C ASP A 98 6.81 2.73 3.71
N ILE A 99 6.94 2.44 5.01
CA ILE A 99 8.01 1.62 5.57
C ILE A 99 7.39 0.33 6.09
N GLY A 100 7.88 -0.81 5.59
CA GLY A 100 7.38 -2.12 5.90
C GLY A 100 8.37 -2.99 6.67
N VAL A 101 7.83 -3.91 7.49
CA VAL A 101 8.57 -5.07 8.01
C VAL A 101 8.18 -6.28 7.19
N ILE A 102 9.17 -7.04 6.69
CA ILE A 102 8.95 -8.21 5.84
C ILE A 102 9.13 -9.49 6.65
N GLU A 103 8.15 -10.38 6.55
CA GLU A 103 8.20 -11.74 7.07
C GLU A 103 7.84 -12.72 5.95
N ASN A 104 8.77 -13.62 5.62
CA ASN A 104 8.59 -14.65 4.60
C ASN A 104 8.08 -14.11 3.24
N GLY A 105 8.63 -12.96 2.82
CA GLY A 105 8.27 -12.30 1.55
C GLY A 105 6.95 -11.52 1.58
N ARG A 106 6.32 -11.37 2.75
CA ARG A 106 5.08 -10.59 2.95
C ARG A 106 5.25 -9.49 3.97
N LEU A 107 4.41 -8.47 3.89
CA LEU A 107 4.39 -7.35 4.83
C LEU A 107 3.71 -7.75 6.14
N LYS A 108 4.47 -7.70 7.23
CA LYS A 108 4.05 -7.95 8.60
C LYS A 108 3.60 -6.67 9.31
N SER A 109 4.18 -5.53 8.94
CA SER A 109 3.67 -4.23 9.33
C SER A 109 3.96 -3.20 8.25
N VAL A 110 3.15 -2.15 8.20
CA VAL A 110 3.32 -0.98 7.33
C VAL A 110 3.11 0.27 8.16
N THR A 111 4.08 1.18 8.08
CA THR A 111 4.03 2.52 8.66
C THR A 111 4.13 3.53 7.52
N GLY A 112 3.02 4.22 7.23
CA GLY A 112 2.90 5.18 6.15
C GLY A 112 3.09 6.63 6.59
N PHE A 113 3.58 7.44 5.66
CA PHE A 113 3.70 8.89 5.75
C PHE A 113 3.12 9.52 4.49
N LEU A 114 2.55 10.73 4.62
CA LEU A 114 2.07 11.52 3.49
C LEU A 114 3.11 12.59 3.16
N ASP A 115 3.61 12.55 1.94
CA ASP A 115 4.66 13.44 1.43
C ASP A 115 4.06 14.67 0.74
N LYS A 116 2.88 14.51 0.12
CA LYS A 116 2.08 15.57 -0.51
C LYS A 116 0.61 15.30 -0.26
N VAL A 117 -0.11 16.30 0.22
CA VAL A 117 -1.57 16.30 0.32
C VAL A 117 -2.12 17.62 -0.25
N PRO A 118 -3.33 17.64 -0.82
CA PRO A 118 -3.99 18.88 -1.18
C PRO A 118 -4.06 19.81 0.03
N ALA A 119 -3.76 21.09 -0.16
CA ALA A 119 -4.02 22.11 0.85
C ALA A 119 -5.53 22.11 1.19
N GLN A 120 -5.84 22.24 2.48
CA GLN A 120 -7.22 22.41 2.96
C GLN A 120 -7.80 23.75 2.53
#